data_AF-A0A6M3K5V2-F1
#
_entry.id   AF-A0A6M3K5V2-F1
#
_cell.length_a   1.000
_cell.length_b   1.000
_cell.length_c   1.000
_cell.angle_alpha   90.00
_cell.angle_beta   90.00
_cell.angle_gamma   90.00
#
_symmetry.space_group_name_H-M   'P 1'
#
loop_
_entity.id
_entity.type
_entity.pdbx_description
1 polymer ?
#
loop_
_entity_poly.entity_id
_entity_poly.type
_entity_poly.pdbx_seq_one_letter_code
_entity_poly.pdbx_strand_id
1 'polypeptide(L)'
;MRALQKTGKYEVHGVASQASYGTEFFNTFSFYHTNRQFEATVARMQDMDIWIHANEPNHQVNRIRKVLPDSKIILDGHDFDSIRVGYIPLDEMRAITNCDGVIFVSEGVKDFMLALHRDQLNGKKTIVLTHYCNDEFVPRETPPVHQRHGLVYEGGAQSPPYEHKAFAYRHLYPVFQQMVNQGHEVHLMFGNIDATRNYSNIGAFVYEPQMYPDLMQKLMGM
;
A
#
# COMPACT_ATOMS: atom_id res chain seq x y z
N MET A 1 5.01 7.07 -11.09
CA MET A 1 5.79 8.32 -11.12
C MET A 1 7.01 8.28 -12.04
N ARG A 2 7.99 7.35 -11.88
CA ARG A 2 9.14 7.22 -12.82
C ARG A 2 8.73 7.18 -14.31
N ALA A 3 7.67 6.45 -14.65
CA ALA A 3 7.18 6.38 -16.02
C ALA A 3 6.71 7.73 -16.57
N LEU A 4 6.06 8.57 -15.74
CA LEU A 4 5.62 9.91 -16.15
C LEU A 4 6.82 10.85 -16.34
N GLN A 5 7.79 10.83 -15.43
CA GLN A 5 9.02 11.62 -15.58
C GLN A 5 9.81 11.24 -16.84
N LYS A 6 9.90 9.93 -17.16
CA LYS A 6 10.57 9.45 -18.39
C LYS A 6 9.97 10.03 -19.67
N THR A 7 8.71 10.44 -19.66
CA THR A 7 8.11 11.08 -20.85
C THR A 7 8.65 12.48 -21.10
N GLY A 8 9.19 13.14 -20.07
CA GLY A 8 9.60 14.55 -20.12
C GLY A 8 8.46 15.56 -20.31
N LYS A 9 7.19 15.09 -20.31
CA LYS A 9 6.02 15.91 -20.64
C LYS A 9 5.21 16.35 -19.42
N TYR A 10 5.49 15.80 -18.25
CA TYR A 10 4.73 16.06 -17.03
C TYR A 10 5.68 16.51 -15.92
N GLU A 11 5.26 17.55 -15.19
CA GLU A 11 5.82 17.88 -13.89
C GLU A 11 5.02 17.12 -12.82
N VAL A 12 5.72 16.45 -11.90
CA VAL A 12 5.11 15.63 -10.86
C VAL A 12 5.48 16.18 -9.50
N HIS A 13 4.47 16.62 -8.75
CA HIS A 13 4.65 17.18 -7.42
C HIS A 13 4.14 16.21 -6.35
N GLY A 14 4.91 16.06 -5.28
CA GLY A 14 4.56 15.22 -4.13
C GLY A 14 4.18 16.08 -2.93
N VAL A 15 3.13 15.68 -2.21
CA VAL A 15 2.73 16.30 -0.93
C VAL A 15 2.47 15.18 0.07
N ALA A 16 3.23 15.14 1.17
CA ALA A 16 3.07 14.10 2.18
C ALA A 16 3.42 14.61 3.59
N SER A 17 2.98 13.88 4.61
CA SER A 17 3.33 14.21 6.00
C SER A 17 4.69 13.72 6.45
N GLN A 18 5.27 12.79 5.69
CA GLN A 18 6.57 12.19 5.93
C GLN A 18 7.19 11.77 4.60
N ALA A 19 8.51 11.58 4.59
CA ALA A 19 9.19 11.05 3.42
C ALA A 19 8.84 9.56 3.27
N SER A 20 8.48 9.15 2.06
CA SER A 20 8.31 7.75 1.69
C SER A 20 9.40 7.34 0.71
N TYR A 21 9.55 6.04 0.48
CA TYR A 21 10.32 5.55 -0.65
C TYR A 21 9.79 6.18 -1.96
N GLY A 22 10.69 6.59 -2.85
CA GLY A 22 10.35 7.17 -4.14
C GLY A 22 10.07 8.68 -4.13
N THR A 23 10.38 9.40 -3.06
CA THR A 23 10.33 10.88 -3.02
C THR A 23 11.25 11.52 -4.06
N GLU A 24 12.30 10.82 -4.49
CA GLU A 24 13.21 11.23 -5.56
C GLU A 24 12.57 11.17 -6.96
N PHE A 25 11.36 10.61 -7.10
CA PHE A 25 10.60 10.57 -8.36
C PHE A 25 9.65 11.75 -8.54
N PHE A 26 9.80 12.81 -7.74
CA PHE A 26 9.03 14.04 -7.84
C PHE A 26 9.94 15.20 -8.24
N ASN A 27 9.43 16.10 -9.08
CA ASN A 27 10.10 17.36 -9.44
C ASN A 27 10.17 18.29 -8.22
N THR A 28 9.08 18.34 -7.45
CA THR A 28 8.98 19.07 -6.20
C THR A 28 8.31 18.18 -5.15
N PHE A 29 8.81 18.19 -3.92
CA PHE A 29 8.21 17.48 -2.81
C PHE A 29 7.98 18.41 -1.62
N SER A 30 6.74 18.50 -1.14
CA SER A 30 6.33 19.37 -0.04
C SER A 30 5.87 18.56 1.17
N PHE A 31 6.37 18.93 2.34
CA PHE A 31 5.93 18.34 3.61
C PHE A 31 4.80 19.15 4.26
N TYR A 32 3.89 18.45 4.94
CA TYR A 32 2.91 19.07 5.81
C TYR A 32 2.80 18.30 7.14
N HIS A 33 2.60 18.99 8.25
CA HIS A 33 2.43 18.33 9.56
C HIS A 33 1.08 18.65 10.20
N THR A 34 0.30 19.52 9.56
CA THR A 34 -1.02 19.93 10.01
C THR A 34 -1.97 20.04 8.83
N ASN A 35 -3.26 19.89 9.11
CA ASN A 35 -4.33 20.11 8.13
C ASN A 35 -4.27 21.52 7.51
N ARG A 36 -3.90 22.53 8.28
CA ARG A 36 -3.74 23.91 7.79
C ARG A 36 -2.58 24.03 6.80
N GLN A 37 -1.44 23.40 7.09
CA GLN A 37 -0.31 23.37 6.16
C GLN A 37 -0.66 22.60 4.88
N PHE A 38 -1.39 21.49 4.99
CA PHE A 38 -1.86 20.74 3.83
C PHE A 38 -2.74 21.62 2.94
N GLU A 39 -3.80 22.23 3.50
CA GLU A 39 -4.72 23.10 2.77
C GLU A 39 -3.99 24.30 2.13
N ALA A 40 -3.02 24.91 2.82
CA ALA A 40 -2.22 26.00 2.26
C ALA A 40 -1.28 25.54 1.13
N THR A 41 -0.72 24.34 1.21
CA THR A 41 0.08 23.76 0.13
C THR A 41 -0.79 23.45 -1.09
N VAL A 42 -1.96 22.84 -0.89
CA VAL A 42 -2.93 22.60 -1.96
C VAL A 42 -3.34 23.90 -2.66
N ALA A 43 -3.65 24.96 -1.89
CA ALA A 43 -4.01 26.26 -2.46
C ALA A 43 -2.89 26.90 -3.30
N ARG A 44 -1.62 26.67 -2.96
CA ARG A 44 -0.47 27.14 -3.74
C ARG A 44 -0.23 26.35 -5.02
N MET A 45 -0.80 25.16 -5.12
CA MET A 45 -0.70 24.24 -6.27
C MET A 45 -2.01 24.20 -7.07
N GLN A 46 -2.77 25.29 -7.06
CA GLN A 46 -4.07 25.39 -7.74
C GLN A 46 -4.01 25.22 -9.26
N ASP A 47 -2.82 25.36 -9.84
CA ASP A 47 -2.50 25.21 -11.26
C ASP A 47 -2.25 23.76 -11.69
N MET A 48 -2.28 22.80 -10.76
CA MET A 48 -2.16 21.38 -11.09
C MET A 48 -3.40 20.88 -11.87
N ASP A 49 -3.16 20.24 -13.01
CA ASP A 49 -4.23 19.69 -13.86
C ASP A 49 -4.97 18.52 -13.20
N ILE A 50 -4.23 17.65 -12.50
CA ILE A 50 -4.74 16.40 -11.92
C ILE A 50 -4.10 16.17 -10.56
N TRP A 51 -4.94 15.88 -9.57
CA TRP A 51 -4.56 15.42 -8.25
C TRP A 51 -4.72 13.91 -8.18
N ILE A 52 -3.66 13.19 -7.80
CA ILE A 52 -3.73 11.75 -7.55
C ILE A 52 -3.45 11.53 -6.07
N HIS A 53 -4.44 11.04 -5.34
CA HIS A 53 -4.29 10.66 -3.94
C HIS A 53 -4.15 9.14 -3.86
N ALA A 54 -2.98 8.69 -3.39
CA ALA A 54 -2.69 7.28 -3.23
C ALA A 54 -2.92 6.83 -1.80
N ASN A 55 -3.82 5.87 -1.65
CA ASN A 55 -4.10 5.15 -0.41
C ASN A 55 -4.51 6.07 0.77
N GLU A 56 -4.67 5.48 1.94
CA GLU A 56 -5.01 6.20 3.17
C GLU A 56 -3.88 7.14 3.65
N PRO A 57 -4.21 8.21 4.40
CA PRO A 57 -5.52 8.54 4.96
C PRO A 57 -6.42 9.36 4.01
N ASN A 58 -7.68 8.89 3.89
CA ASN A 58 -8.69 9.42 2.96
C ASN A 58 -9.11 10.89 3.18
N HIS A 59 -8.85 11.47 4.37
CA HIS A 59 -9.25 12.84 4.68
C HIS A 59 -8.57 13.90 3.79
N GLN A 60 -7.43 13.57 3.16
CA GLN A 60 -6.73 14.48 2.26
C GLN A 60 -7.57 14.82 1.02
N VAL A 61 -8.25 13.84 0.42
CA VAL A 61 -9.13 14.05 -0.75
C VAL A 61 -10.23 15.06 -0.42
N ASN A 62 -10.83 14.92 0.76
CA ASN A 62 -11.89 15.80 1.23
C ASN A 62 -11.40 17.24 1.37
N ARG A 63 -10.15 17.43 1.78
CA ARG A 63 -9.52 18.75 1.88
C ARG A 63 -9.13 19.32 0.53
N ILE A 64 -8.63 18.49 -0.40
CA ILE A 64 -8.34 18.93 -1.78
C ILE A 64 -9.63 19.47 -2.41
N ARG A 65 -10.73 18.71 -2.35
CA ARG A 65 -12.03 19.16 -2.89
C ARG A 65 -12.55 20.43 -2.21
N LYS A 66 -12.34 20.58 -0.90
CA LYS A 66 -12.73 21.80 -0.16
C LYS A 66 -11.94 23.02 -0.62
N VAL A 67 -10.63 22.90 -0.85
CA VAL A 67 -9.75 24.01 -1.21
C VAL A 67 -9.84 24.34 -2.70
N LEU A 68 -9.96 23.31 -3.55
CA LEU A 68 -10.04 23.41 -5.01
C LEU A 68 -11.30 22.68 -5.52
N PRO A 69 -12.48 23.32 -5.45
CA PRO A 69 -13.77 22.67 -5.75
C PRO A 69 -13.88 22.09 -7.16
N ASP A 70 -13.16 22.64 -8.13
CA ASP A 70 -13.23 22.25 -9.54
C ASP A 70 -12.07 21.36 -10.01
N SER A 71 -11.13 21.05 -9.11
CA SER A 71 -9.96 20.22 -9.43
C SER A 71 -10.35 18.81 -9.90
N LYS A 72 -9.54 18.20 -10.76
CA LYS A 72 -9.68 16.79 -11.13
C LYS A 72 -8.93 15.93 -10.13
N ILE A 73 -9.65 15.06 -9.43
CA ILE A 73 -9.09 14.23 -8.36
C ILE A 73 -9.26 12.76 -8.73
N ILE A 74 -8.17 12.01 -8.75
CA ILE A 74 -8.16 10.55 -8.90
C ILE A 74 -7.79 9.94 -7.55
N LEU A 75 -8.63 9.03 -7.07
CA LEU A 75 -8.31 8.18 -5.93
C LEU A 75 -7.62 6.91 -6.42
N ASP A 76 -6.37 6.72 -6.06
CA ASP A 76 -5.62 5.49 -6.31
C ASP A 76 -5.73 4.59 -5.07
N GLY A 77 -6.67 3.64 -5.11
CA GLY A 77 -7.13 2.87 -3.95
C GLY A 77 -6.44 1.49 -3.86
N HIS A 78 -5.46 1.40 -2.97
CA HIS A 78 -4.67 0.17 -2.72
C HIS A 78 -5.20 -0.61 -1.52
N ASP A 79 -5.34 0.06 -0.38
CA ASP A 79 -5.87 -0.50 0.85
C ASP A 79 -7.09 0.33 1.28
N PHE A 80 -8.28 -0.26 1.20
CA PHE A 80 -9.49 0.37 1.72
C PHE A 80 -9.72 -0.07 3.16
N ASP A 81 -9.81 0.89 4.07
CA ASP A 81 -10.15 0.69 5.48
C ASP A 81 -11.40 -0.17 5.61
N SER A 82 -12.41 0.05 4.76
CA SER A 82 -13.65 -0.71 4.80
C SER A 82 -13.47 -2.22 4.60
N ILE A 83 -12.45 -2.64 3.84
CA ILE A 83 -12.06 -4.05 3.72
C ILE A 83 -11.46 -4.55 5.04
N ARG A 84 -10.66 -3.73 5.73
CA ARG A 84 -9.93 -4.11 6.95
C ARG A 84 -10.83 -4.15 8.19
N VAL A 85 -11.73 -3.17 8.32
CA VAL A 85 -12.54 -2.99 9.54
C VAL A 85 -13.98 -3.51 9.40
N GLY A 86 -14.43 -3.83 8.19
CA GLY A 86 -15.75 -4.41 7.92
C GLY A 86 -16.92 -3.42 8.00
N TYR A 87 -16.64 -2.11 8.00
CA TYR A 87 -17.64 -1.04 7.87
C TYR A 87 -17.04 0.10 7.05
N ILE A 88 -17.89 0.94 6.44
CA ILE A 88 -17.42 2.08 5.64
C ILE A 88 -17.04 3.25 6.54
N PRO A 89 -15.76 3.67 6.64
CA PRO A 89 -15.39 4.88 7.36
C PRO A 89 -15.92 6.13 6.66
N LEU A 90 -16.27 7.15 7.44
CA LEU A 90 -16.81 8.40 6.93
C LEU A 90 -15.84 9.12 5.97
N ASP A 91 -14.55 9.13 6.27
CA ASP A 91 -13.56 9.78 5.42
C ASP A 91 -13.36 9.05 4.09
N GLU A 92 -13.43 7.71 4.08
CA GLU A 92 -13.39 6.90 2.86
C GLU A 92 -14.62 7.19 1.98
N MET A 93 -15.82 7.13 2.55
CA MET A 93 -17.06 7.44 1.84
C MET A 93 -17.00 8.83 1.20
N ARG A 94 -16.52 9.82 1.95
CA ARG A 94 -16.37 11.19 1.46
C ARG A 94 -15.27 11.30 0.39
N ALA A 95 -14.15 10.61 0.54
CA ALA A 95 -13.08 10.64 -0.45
C ALA A 95 -13.55 10.07 -1.79
N ILE A 96 -14.25 8.93 -1.76
CA ILE A 96 -14.85 8.35 -2.96
C ILE A 96 -15.87 9.31 -3.55
N THR A 97 -16.75 9.91 -2.74
CA THR A 97 -17.72 10.91 -3.21
C THR A 97 -17.03 12.11 -3.90
N ASN A 98 -15.93 12.60 -3.31
CA ASN A 98 -15.24 13.81 -3.72
C ASN A 98 -14.24 13.62 -4.87
N CYS A 99 -13.84 12.39 -5.21
CA CYS A 99 -12.98 12.13 -6.37
C CYS A 99 -13.76 12.13 -7.69
N ASP A 100 -13.10 12.34 -8.82
CA ASP A 100 -13.66 12.26 -10.17
C ASP A 100 -13.51 10.86 -10.79
N GLY A 101 -12.56 10.06 -10.28
CA GLY A 101 -12.35 8.69 -10.70
C GLY A 101 -11.53 7.88 -9.72
N VAL A 102 -11.59 6.55 -9.85
CA VAL A 102 -10.92 5.60 -8.96
C VAL A 102 -10.07 4.62 -9.76
N ILE A 103 -8.82 4.47 -9.35
CA ILE A 103 -7.94 3.39 -9.81
C ILE A 103 -8.00 2.28 -8.77
N PHE A 104 -8.23 1.06 -9.23
CA PHE A 104 -8.22 -0.15 -8.40
C PHE A 104 -7.03 -1.03 -8.77
N VAL A 105 -6.50 -1.75 -7.79
CA VAL A 105 -5.33 -2.63 -7.95
C VAL A 105 -5.67 -4.01 -8.53
N SER A 106 -6.94 -4.41 -8.51
CA SER A 106 -7.44 -5.65 -9.09
C SER A 106 -8.94 -5.57 -9.38
N GLU A 107 -9.44 -6.44 -10.27
CA GLU A 107 -10.88 -6.56 -10.54
C GLU A 107 -11.64 -7.01 -9.28
N GLY A 108 -11.08 -7.91 -8.47
CA GLY A 108 -11.73 -8.35 -7.22
C GLY A 108 -11.95 -7.21 -6.22
N VAL A 109 -10.95 -6.33 -6.06
CA VAL A 109 -11.10 -5.13 -5.22
C VAL A 109 -12.13 -4.19 -5.83
N LYS A 110 -12.09 -3.95 -7.14
CA LYS A 110 -13.06 -3.09 -7.83
C LYS A 110 -14.49 -3.59 -7.64
N ASP A 111 -14.75 -4.87 -7.87
CA ASP A 111 -16.08 -5.47 -7.75
C ASP A 111 -16.61 -5.37 -6.32
N PHE A 112 -15.76 -5.67 -5.33
CA PHE A 112 -16.09 -5.51 -3.91
C PHE A 112 -16.46 -4.06 -3.58
N MET A 113 -15.64 -3.11 -4.04
CA MET A 113 -15.85 -1.69 -3.76
C MET A 113 -17.07 -1.12 -4.48
N LEU A 114 -17.35 -1.53 -5.73
CA LEU A 114 -18.56 -1.17 -6.46
C LEU A 114 -19.83 -1.71 -5.78
N ALA A 115 -19.76 -2.88 -5.15
CA ALA A 115 -20.85 -3.41 -4.37
C ALA A 115 -21.06 -2.62 -3.06
N LEU A 116 -19.96 -2.31 -2.35
CA LEU A 116 -19.99 -1.68 -1.04
C LEU A 116 -20.31 -0.17 -1.10
N HIS A 117 -19.73 0.54 -2.05
CA HIS A 117 -19.88 1.99 -2.27
C HIS A 117 -20.72 2.29 -3.52
N ARG A 118 -21.76 1.49 -3.75
CA ARG A 118 -22.59 1.57 -4.97
C ARG A 118 -23.06 2.99 -5.25
N ASP A 119 -23.57 3.68 -4.23
CA ASP A 119 -24.14 5.02 -4.39
C ASP A 119 -23.07 6.06 -4.71
N GLN A 120 -21.88 5.93 -4.11
CA GLN A 120 -20.78 6.86 -4.32
C GLN A 120 -20.04 6.58 -5.63
N LEU A 121 -19.94 5.32 -6.07
CA LEU A 121 -19.19 4.96 -7.29
C LEU A 121 -20.05 4.95 -8.56
N ASN A 122 -21.38 5.00 -8.44
CA ASN A 122 -22.26 5.00 -9.60
C ASN A 122 -21.93 6.18 -10.54
N GLY A 123 -21.63 5.87 -11.80
CA GLY A 123 -21.27 6.87 -12.81
C GLY A 123 -19.85 7.45 -12.69
N LYS A 124 -19.04 7.05 -11.70
CA LYS A 124 -17.63 7.46 -11.63
C LYS A 124 -16.78 6.70 -12.64
N LYS A 125 -15.75 7.37 -13.17
CA LYS A 125 -14.76 6.72 -14.03
C LYS A 125 -13.90 5.79 -13.18
N THR A 126 -13.79 4.53 -13.56
CA THR A 126 -12.97 3.56 -12.85
C THR A 126 -12.08 2.80 -13.82
N ILE A 127 -10.90 2.39 -13.35
CA ILE A 127 -9.98 1.54 -14.08
C ILE A 127 -9.29 0.59 -13.11
N VAL A 128 -8.94 -0.61 -13.59
CA VAL A 128 -8.03 -1.50 -12.89
C VAL A 128 -6.63 -1.32 -13.48
N LEU A 129 -5.67 -0.94 -12.65
CA LEU A 129 -4.26 -0.92 -12.99
C LEU A 129 -3.53 -1.88 -12.07
N THR A 130 -3.28 -3.09 -12.58
CA THR A 130 -2.59 -4.14 -11.82
C THR A 130 -1.14 -3.77 -11.59
N HIS A 131 -0.62 -4.10 -10.42
CA HIS A 131 0.80 -3.98 -10.14
C HIS A 131 1.62 -4.90 -11.03
N TYR A 132 2.69 -4.36 -11.59
CA TYR A 132 3.67 -5.13 -12.33
C TYR A 132 4.92 -5.33 -11.48
N CYS A 133 5.49 -6.53 -11.56
CA CYS A 133 6.82 -6.81 -11.07
C CYS A 133 7.82 -6.58 -12.21
N ASN A 134 9.05 -6.14 -11.91
CA ASN A 134 10.11 -6.11 -12.92
C ASN A 134 10.41 -7.55 -13.35
N ASP A 135 10.62 -7.78 -14.65
CA ASP A 135 10.90 -9.11 -15.21
C ASP A 135 12.12 -9.77 -14.55
N GLU A 136 13.07 -8.98 -14.03
CA GLU A 136 14.24 -9.45 -13.28
C GLU A 136 13.87 -10.17 -11.97
N PHE A 137 12.69 -9.92 -11.41
CA PHE A 137 12.19 -10.56 -10.18
C PHE A 137 11.20 -11.68 -10.45
N VAL A 138 10.79 -11.88 -11.71
CA VAL A 138 9.95 -13.01 -12.08
C VAL A 138 10.87 -14.22 -12.24
N PRO A 139 10.71 -15.28 -11.43
CA PRO A 139 11.56 -16.46 -11.54
C PRO A 139 11.40 -17.07 -12.94
N ARG A 140 12.51 -17.27 -13.65
CA ARG A 140 12.53 -17.87 -14.99
C ARG A 140 12.00 -19.30 -14.98
N GLU A 141 12.22 -20.00 -13.87
CA GLU A 141 11.72 -21.35 -13.62
C GLU A 141 11.17 -21.41 -12.20
N THR A 142 9.96 -21.96 -12.06
CA THR A 142 9.39 -22.26 -10.75
C THR A 142 9.42 -23.77 -10.56
N PRO A 143 10.08 -24.30 -9.50
CA PRO A 143 10.12 -25.74 -9.27
C PRO A 143 8.69 -26.31 -9.11
N PRO A 144 8.43 -27.54 -9.59
CA PRO A 144 7.19 -28.24 -9.35
C PRO A 144 6.84 -28.25 -7.85
N VAL A 145 5.54 -28.20 -7.52
CA VAL A 145 5.07 -28.09 -6.13
C VAL A 145 5.65 -29.18 -5.22
N HIS A 146 5.79 -30.42 -5.72
CA HIS A 146 6.34 -31.55 -4.97
C HIS A 146 7.85 -31.45 -4.65
N GLN A 147 8.57 -30.52 -5.29
CA GLN A 147 10.00 -30.26 -5.06
C GLN A 147 10.22 -29.03 -4.17
N ARG A 148 9.16 -28.35 -3.75
CA ARG A 148 9.25 -27.19 -2.87
C ARG A 148 9.34 -27.68 -1.43
N HIS A 149 10.41 -27.30 -0.75
CA HIS A 149 10.64 -27.65 0.65
C HIS A 149 10.62 -26.38 1.47
N GLY A 150 9.61 -26.24 2.34
CA GLY A 150 9.51 -25.12 3.28
C GLY A 150 8.71 -23.91 2.80
N LEU A 151 8.83 -22.82 3.56
CA LEU A 151 8.15 -21.55 3.36
C LEU A 151 9.13 -20.40 3.57
N VAL A 152 9.09 -19.40 2.68
CA VAL A 152 9.66 -18.07 2.94
C VAL A 152 8.50 -17.10 3.01
N TYR A 153 8.43 -16.33 4.11
CA TYR A 153 7.45 -15.26 4.28
C TYR A 153 8.15 -13.92 4.43
N GLU A 154 7.79 -12.96 3.58
CA GLU A 154 8.16 -11.57 3.69
C GLU A 154 6.88 -10.73 3.88
N GLY A 155 6.80 -9.93 4.94
CA GLY A 155 5.66 -9.04 5.13
C GLY A 155 5.41 -8.59 6.56
N GLY A 156 4.25 -7.94 6.76
CA GLY A 156 3.78 -7.56 8.09
C GLY A 156 3.03 -8.69 8.76
N ALA A 157 3.52 -9.16 9.92
CA ALA A 157 2.81 -10.08 10.79
C ALA A 157 2.48 -9.40 12.13
N GLN A 158 1.34 -9.76 12.74
CA GLN A 158 1.09 -9.39 14.12
C GLN A 158 1.85 -10.31 15.05
N SER A 159 2.40 -9.70 16.09
CA SER A 159 3.06 -10.39 17.17
C SER A 159 2.04 -10.80 18.24
N PRO A 160 2.06 -12.04 18.77
CA PRO A 160 1.29 -12.37 19.97
C PRO A 160 1.74 -11.51 21.17
N PRO A 161 0.81 -11.08 22.05
CA PRO A 161 -0.63 -11.28 21.97
C PRO A 161 -1.28 -10.41 20.89
N TYR A 162 -2.28 -10.96 20.18
CA TYR A 162 -2.93 -10.27 19.08
C TYR A 162 -3.83 -9.13 19.55
N GLU A 163 -3.31 -7.92 19.49
CA GLU A 163 -4.01 -6.74 20.01
C GLU A 163 -4.93 -6.08 18.97
N HIS A 164 -4.68 -6.23 17.67
CA HIS A 164 -5.34 -5.44 16.63
C HIS A 164 -6.28 -6.25 15.74
N LYS A 165 -7.58 -6.24 16.05
CA LYS A 165 -8.61 -6.95 15.25
C LYS A 165 -8.67 -6.52 13.78
N ALA A 166 -8.38 -5.24 13.48
CA ALA A 166 -8.37 -4.72 12.11
C ALA A 166 -7.32 -5.40 11.19
N PHE A 167 -6.32 -6.05 11.78
CA PHE A 167 -5.28 -6.76 11.04
C PHE A 167 -5.29 -8.26 11.37
N ALA A 168 -6.47 -8.84 11.65
CA ALA A 168 -6.58 -10.25 12.02
C ALA A 168 -5.99 -11.21 10.98
N TYR A 169 -6.01 -10.82 9.70
CA TYR A 169 -5.36 -11.56 8.61
C TYR A 169 -3.83 -11.65 8.73
N ARG A 170 -3.22 -10.86 9.60
CA ARG A 170 -1.78 -10.90 9.95
C ARG A 170 -1.49 -11.79 11.16
N HIS A 171 -2.46 -12.53 11.69
CA HIS A 171 -2.28 -13.49 12.80
C HIS A 171 -1.64 -14.80 12.29
N LEU A 172 -0.37 -14.73 11.92
CA LEU A 172 0.32 -15.81 11.19
C LEU A 172 1.07 -16.79 12.09
N TYR A 173 1.22 -16.51 13.39
CA TYR A 173 1.98 -17.34 14.33
C TYR A 173 1.52 -18.81 14.36
N PRO A 174 0.20 -19.13 14.51
CA PRO A 174 -0.26 -20.52 14.47
C PRO A 174 0.06 -21.24 13.17
N VAL A 175 0.00 -20.52 12.04
CA VAL A 175 0.28 -21.09 10.71
C VAL A 175 1.74 -21.50 10.63
N PHE A 176 2.65 -20.59 10.98
CA PHE A 176 4.09 -20.88 10.92
C PHE A 176 4.49 -21.93 11.94
N GLN A 177 3.95 -21.87 13.16
CA GLN A 177 4.21 -22.88 14.19
C GLN A 177 3.75 -24.28 13.74
N GLN A 178 2.58 -24.38 13.11
CA GLN A 178 2.09 -25.65 12.58
C GLN A 178 3.01 -26.19 11.47
N MET A 179 3.50 -25.34 10.58
CA MET A 179 4.44 -25.75 9.53
C MET A 179 5.76 -26.28 10.11
N VAL A 180 6.34 -25.57 11.09
CA VAL A 180 7.55 -26.04 11.77
C VAL A 180 7.31 -27.38 12.48
N ASN A 181 6.17 -27.54 13.17
CA ASN A 181 5.80 -28.80 13.82
C ASN A 181 5.63 -29.98 12.85
N GLN A 182 5.33 -29.70 11.59
CA GLN A 182 5.25 -30.70 10.51
C GLN A 182 6.63 -31.03 9.88
N GLY A 183 7.70 -30.41 10.38
CA GLY A 183 9.07 -30.59 9.89
C GLY A 183 9.40 -29.75 8.66
N HIS A 184 8.59 -28.74 8.32
CA HIS A 184 8.90 -27.81 7.23
C HIS A 184 9.91 -26.75 7.69
N GLU A 185 10.84 -26.42 6.80
CA GLU A 185 11.71 -25.27 6.97
C GLU A 185 10.91 -23.98 6.78
N VAL A 186 11.00 -23.02 7.71
CA VAL A 186 10.25 -21.77 7.66
C VAL A 186 11.19 -20.58 7.88
N HIS A 187 11.27 -19.69 6.89
CA HIS A 187 12.05 -18.47 6.89
C HIS A 187 11.14 -17.25 6.98
N LEU A 188 11.37 -16.38 7.97
CA LEU A 188 10.48 -15.27 8.29
C LEU A 188 11.23 -13.93 8.25
N MET A 189 10.79 -13.04 7.36
CA MET A 189 11.32 -11.69 7.17
C MET A 189 10.21 -10.68 7.45
N PHE A 190 10.26 -10.02 8.61
CA PHE A 190 9.21 -9.09 9.03
C PHE A 190 9.63 -7.65 8.87
N GLY A 191 8.66 -6.81 8.49
CA GLY A 191 8.80 -5.36 8.52
C GLY A 191 8.65 -4.72 9.92
N ASN A 192 8.33 -5.49 10.96
CA ASN A 192 8.21 -4.98 12.34
C ASN A 192 9.00 -5.82 13.35
N ILE A 193 9.64 -5.13 14.29
CA ILE A 193 10.60 -5.73 15.24
C ILE A 193 9.93 -6.64 16.28
N ASP A 194 8.68 -6.36 16.64
CA ASP A 194 7.96 -7.14 17.65
C ASP A 194 7.61 -8.54 17.12
N ALA A 195 7.28 -8.65 15.83
CA ALA A 195 7.10 -9.94 15.16
C ALA A 195 8.44 -10.69 15.06
N THR A 196 9.54 -10.01 14.69
CA THR A 196 10.88 -10.63 14.67
C THR A 196 11.22 -11.27 16.01
N ARG A 197 10.98 -10.57 17.12
CA ARG A 197 11.29 -11.07 18.47
C ARG A 197 10.41 -12.26 18.85
N ASN A 198 9.10 -12.14 18.71
CA ASN A 198 8.19 -13.13 19.28
C ASN A 198 7.98 -14.37 18.42
N TYR A 199 8.37 -14.36 17.14
CA TYR A 199 8.36 -15.55 16.29
C TYR A 199 9.68 -16.36 16.38
N SER A 200 10.69 -15.86 17.09
CA SER A 200 11.97 -16.57 17.23
C SER A 200 11.87 -17.87 18.03
N ASN A 201 10.80 -18.05 18.81
CA ASN A 201 10.60 -19.19 19.71
C ASN A 201 9.85 -20.38 19.06
N ILE A 202 9.35 -20.27 17.83
CA ILE A 202 8.60 -21.35 17.15
C ILE A 202 9.47 -22.31 16.34
N GLY A 203 10.79 -22.13 16.36
CA GLY A 203 11.73 -22.95 15.58
C GLY A 203 11.87 -22.55 14.11
N ALA A 204 11.35 -21.38 13.73
CA ALA A 204 11.56 -20.78 12.41
C ALA A 204 12.90 -20.01 12.34
N PHE A 205 13.45 -19.86 11.14
CA PHE A 205 14.55 -18.96 10.85
C PHE A 205 14.03 -17.53 10.74
N VAL A 206 14.21 -16.74 11.78
CA VAL A 206 13.73 -15.36 11.80
C VAL A 206 14.88 -14.41 11.51
N TYR A 207 14.69 -13.56 10.50
CA TYR A 207 15.68 -12.59 10.06
C TYR A 207 15.39 -11.23 10.67
N GLU A 208 16.45 -10.49 11.00
CA GLU A 208 16.33 -9.10 11.43
C GLU A 208 15.65 -8.27 10.33
N PRO A 209 14.81 -7.27 10.70
CA PRO A 209 14.24 -6.34 9.74
C PRO A 209 15.34 -5.69 8.91
N GLN A 210 15.20 -5.74 7.59
CA GLN A 210 16.12 -5.07 6.66
C GLN A 210 15.37 -3.99 5.92
N MET A 211 16.02 -2.85 5.70
CA MET A 211 15.50 -1.86 4.79
C MET A 211 15.47 -2.45 3.39
N TYR A 212 14.40 -2.21 2.64
CA TYR A 212 14.23 -2.75 1.29
C TYR A 212 15.47 -2.52 0.40
N PRO A 213 16.10 -1.32 0.35
CA PRO A 213 17.34 -1.13 -0.40
C PRO A 213 18.48 -2.08 -0.02
N ASP A 214 18.67 -2.36 1.28
CA ASP A 214 19.73 -3.25 1.77
C ASP A 214 19.44 -4.71 1.41
N LEU A 215 18.16 -5.12 1.51
CA LEU A 215 17.69 -6.42 1.07
C LEU A 215 17.94 -6.60 -0.43
N MET A 216 17.56 -5.58 -1.22
CA MET A 216 17.72 -5.57 -2.66
C MET A 216 19.20 -5.63 -3.08
N GLN A 217 20.08 -4.90 -2.39
CA GLN A 217 21.51 -4.94 -2.64
C GLN A 217 22.08 -6.36 -2.40
N LYS A 218 21.73 -6.98 -1.28
CA LYS A 218 22.16 -8.35 -0.95
C LYS A 218 21.64 -9.39 -1.95
N LEU A 219 20.39 -9.28 -2.38
CA LEU A 219 19.78 -10.22 -3.35
C LEU A 219 20.38 -10.07 -4.75
N MET A 220 20.75 -8.85 -5.15
CA MET A 220 21.38 -8.59 -6.45
C MET A 220 22.89 -8.83 -6.47
N GLY A 221 23.51 -9.19 -5.34
CA GLY A 221 24.95 -9.41 -5.24
C GLY A 221 25.78 -8.15 -5.47
N MET A 222 25.21 -6.97 -5.17
CA MET A 222 25.87 -5.66 -5.26
C MET A 222 26.39 -5.19 -3.91
#